data_AF-A0A2R7K9B4-F1
#
_entry.id   AF-A0A2R7K9B4-F1
#
_cell.length_a   1.000
_cell.length_b   1.000
_cell.length_c   1.000
_cell.angle_alpha   90.00
_cell.angle_beta   90.00
_cell.angle_gamma   90.00
#
_symmetry.space_group_name_H-M   'P 1'
#
loop_
_entity.id
_entity.type
_entity.pdbx_description
1 polymer ?
#
loop_
_entity_poly.entity_id
_entity_poly.type
_entity_poly.pdbx_seq_one_letter_code
_entity_poly.pdbx_strand_id
1 'polypeptide(L)'
;MNTLIIGTELPNYNNPVLTENSIIPDHELNLDEQLIITVQNLPVYNYIISREKLNLYYMEKFRMLKLLCARHLSELATVETQYPALAAVLRLNKPSVISEIIPYLKELNIYHNEVNWNLNQQLPVYGIRMGLGFPDLVTYASIFEKLSQYLKPKDHITKTIADHKMS
;
A
#
# COMPACT_ATOMS: atom_id res chain seq x y z
N MET A 1 -15.32 -5.59 -15.15
CA MET A 1 -14.02 -5.66 -14.43
C MET A 1 -14.27 -5.22 -13.01
N ASN A 2 -13.73 -5.93 -12.02
CA ASN A 2 -13.86 -5.55 -10.62
C ASN A 2 -12.73 -4.61 -10.18
N THR A 3 -12.94 -3.92 -9.08
CA THR A 3 -11.86 -3.35 -8.25
C THR A 3 -11.99 -3.97 -6.86
N LEU A 4 -10.90 -4.50 -6.33
CA LEU A 4 -10.84 -5.03 -4.97
C LEU A 4 -10.48 -3.86 -4.03
N ILE A 5 -11.23 -3.65 -2.94
CA ILE A 5 -10.95 -2.57 -1.99
C ILE A 5 -10.35 -3.18 -0.72
N ILE A 6 -9.19 -2.67 -0.30
CA ILE A 6 -8.53 -3.00 0.97
C ILE A 6 -8.26 -1.72 1.76
N GLY A 7 -8.48 -1.78 3.08
CA GLY A 7 -8.36 -0.61 3.94
C GLY A 7 -9.50 0.41 3.77
N THR A 8 -9.26 1.64 4.24
CA THR A 8 -10.23 2.74 4.27
C THR A 8 -9.62 4.07 3.81
N GLU A 9 -10.46 4.84 3.13
CA GLU A 9 -10.15 6.19 2.61
C GLU A 9 -10.57 7.29 3.58
N LEU A 10 -11.00 6.94 4.81
CA LEU A 10 -11.24 7.91 5.87
C LEU A 10 -9.89 8.46 6.39
N PRO A 11 -9.69 9.78 6.48
CA PRO A 11 -8.44 10.34 6.98
C PRO A 11 -8.21 9.91 8.44
N ASN A 12 -7.06 9.30 8.71
CA ASN A 12 -6.57 9.10 10.07
C ASN A 12 -6.03 10.43 10.63
N TYR A 13 -6.94 11.24 11.14
CA TYR A 13 -6.64 12.52 11.82
C TYR A 13 -5.90 12.35 13.16
N ASN A 14 -5.86 11.13 13.70
CA ASN A 14 -5.27 10.82 15.01
C ASN A 14 -3.81 10.34 14.91
N ASN A 15 -3.18 10.44 13.74
CA ASN A 15 -1.77 10.06 13.59
C ASN A 15 -0.85 11.11 14.27
N PRO A 16 0.15 10.70 15.08
CA PRO A 16 1.03 11.64 15.82
C PRO A 16 1.68 12.73 14.97
N VAL A 17 2.03 12.43 13.70
CA VAL A 17 2.62 13.39 12.76
C VAL A 17 1.70 14.58 12.44
N LEU A 18 0.39 14.44 12.69
CA LEU A 18 -0.60 15.50 12.47
C LEU A 18 -0.86 16.34 13.74
N THR A 19 -0.25 16.01 14.89
CA THR A 19 -0.69 16.47 16.22
C THR A 19 0.40 17.04 17.16
N GLU A 20 1.60 17.41 16.70
CA GLU A 20 2.70 17.88 17.60
C GLU A 20 3.51 19.14 17.14
N ASN A 21 4.28 19.68 18.10
CA ASN A 21 5.11 20.91 18.14
C ASN A 21 6.53 20.55 18.70
N SER A 22 7.65 21.28 18.64
CA SER A 22 8.20 22.38 17.81
C SER A 22 9.70 22.51 18.12
N ILE A 23 10.59 22.64 17.11
CA ILE A 23 12.06 22.78 17.29
C ILE A 23 12.67 23.74 16.25
N ILE A 24 13.47 24.73 16.67
CA ILE A 24 14.22 25.65 15.79
C ILE A 24 15.74 25.38 15.92
N PRO A 25 16.53 25.31 14.82
CA PRO A 25 17.97 25.00 14.86
C PRO A 25 18.86 26.21 14.55
N ASP A 26 20.14 26.10 14.87
CA ASP A 26 21.13 27.19 14.84
C ASP A 26 22.24 26.99 13.76
N HIS A 27 21.90 26.30 12.66
CA HIS A 27 22.78 26.03 11.52
C HIS A 27 22.03 26.03 10.19
N GLU A 28 22.75 26.21 9.07
CA GLU A 28 22.16 26.07 7.73
C GLU A 28 21.76 24.62 7.46
N LEU A 29 20.49 24.41 7.12
CA LEU A 29 19.87 23.09 7.10
C LEU A 29 19.97 22.42 5.73
N ASN A 30 20.36 21.15 5.70
CA ASN A 30 20.19 20.31 4.52
C ASN A 30 18.72 19.93 4.30
N LEU A 31 18.38 19.40 3.12
CA LEU A 31 16.98 19.16 2.72
C LEU A 31 16.23 18.18 3.66
N ASP A 32 16.92 17.16 4.19
CA ASP A 32 16.32 16.20 5.12
C ASP A 32 16.11 16.83 6.50
N GLU A 33 17.02 17.70 6.95
CA GLU A 33 16.83 18.50 8.17
C GLU A 33 15.67 19.49 8.04
N GLN A 34 15.57 20.22 6.92
CA GLN A 34 14.45 21.11 6.64
C GLN A 34 13.11 20.38 6.73
N LEU A 35 13.02 19.15 6.21
CA LEU A 35 11.85 18.29 6.34
C LEU A 35 11.53 17.92 7.79
N ILE A 36 12.53 17.48 8.57
CA ILE A 36 12.38 17.09 9.98
C ILE A 36 11.89 18.28 10.83
N ILE A 37 12.47 19.45 10.64
CA ILE A 37 12.17 20.68 11.40
C ILE A 37 10.84 21.31 10.96
N THR A 38 10.47 21.17 9.68
CA THR A 38 9.13 21.54 9.19
C THR A 38 8.06 20.64 9.80
N VAL A 39 8.31 19.33 9.95
CA VAL A 39 7.37 18.43 10.64
C VAL A 39 7.23 18.77 12.12
N GLN A 40 8.32 19.15 12.78
CA GLN A 40 8.31 19.48 14.21
C GLN A 40 7.55 20.78 14.52
N ASN A 41 7.72 21.86 13.74
CA ASN A 41 7.26 23.21 14.10
C ASN A 41 5.75 23.52 13.98
N LEU A 42 4.87 22.52 13.88
CA LEU A 42 3.55 22.67 13.26
C LEU A 42 2.40 22.86 14.27
N PRO A 43 1.91 24.09 14.55
CA PRO A 43 1.09 24.39 15.72
C PRO A 43 -0.12 23.48 15.93
N VAL A 44 -0.22 22.96 17.15
CA VAL A 44 -1.41 22.34 17.74
C VAL A 44 -2.31 23.43 18.33
N TYR A 45 -3.48 23.66 17.74
CA TYR A 45 -4.73 23.89 18.49
C TYR A 45 -5.96 23.72 17.58
N ASN A 46 -6.91 22.93 18.05
CA ASN A 46 -8.34 22.87 17.70
C ASN A 46 -8.77 22.81 16.21
N TYR A 47 -9.25 21.62 15.82
CA TYR A 47 -10.18 21.33 14.71
C TYR A 47 -9.78 21.65 13.26
N ILE A 48 -8.73 22.43 13.01
CA ILE A 48 -8.13 22.56 11.68
C ILE A 48 -6.79 21.85 11.69
N ILE A 49 -6.81 20.52 11.52
CA ILE A 49 -5.65 19.83 10.94
C ILE A 49 -5.48 20.47 9.56
N SER A 50 -4.42 21.29 9.41
CA SER A 50 -4.19 22.01 8.16
C SER A 50 -4.27 21.01 7.01
N ARG A 51 -5.10 21.34 6.02
CA ARG A 51 -5.31 20.49 4.84
C ARG A 51 -3.98 20.19 4.15
N GLU A 52 -2.99 21.08 4.29
CA GLU A 52 -1.62 20.93 3.82
C GLU A 52 -0.85 19.91 4.66
N LYS A 53 -0.89 19.95 6.01
CA LYS A 53 -0.32 18.88 6.87
C LYS A 53 -0.88 17.51 6.47
N LEU A 54 -2.20 17.43 6.31
CA LEU A 54 -2.91 16.21 5.91
C LEU A 54 -2.46 15.73 4.52
N ASN A 55 -2.42 16.64 3.55
CA ASN A 55 -1.97 16.36 2.19
C ASN A 55 -0.51 15.87 2.18
N LEU A 56 0.42 16.57 2.85
CA LEU A 56 1.83 16.21 2.95
C LEU A 56 2.01 14.82 3.60
N TYR A 57 1.28 14.53 4.68
CA TYR A 57 1.28 13.21 5.30
C TYR A 57 0.83 12.10 4.33
N TYR A 58 -0.23 12.33 3.53
CA TYR A 58 -0.66 11.34 2.53
C TYR A 58 0.20 11.29 1.27
N MET A 59 0.84 12.40 0.86
CA MET A 59 1.89 12.40 -0.17
C MET A 59 3.04 11.48 0.26
N GLU A 60 3.51 11.65 1.50
CA GLU A 60 4.63 10.88 2.04
C GLU A 60 4.24 9.41 2.26
N LYS A 61 3.05 9.15 2.81
CA LYS A 61 2.52 7.78 2.93
C LYS A 61 2.40 7.10 1.56
N PHE A 62 1.99 7.82 0.51
CA PHE A 62 1.97 7.31 -0.86
C PHE A 62 3.37 7.08 -1.45
N ARG A 63 4.32 7.99 -1.22
CA ARG A 63 5.73 7.85 -1.62
C ARG A 63 6.35 6.59 -1.01
N MET A 64 6.14 6.38 0.29
CA MET A 64 6.61 5.21 1.00
C MET A 64 5.90 3.93 0.53
N LEU A 65 4.59 3.97 0.25
CA LEU A 65 3.85 2.84 -0.31
C LEU A 65 4.38 2.43 -1.71
N LYS A 66 4.76 3.39 -2.55
CA LYS A 66 5.46 3.13 -3.82
C LYS A 66 6.82 2.43 -3.61
N LEU A 67 7.61 2.89 -2.66
CA LEU A 67 8.91 2.27 -2.32
C LEU A 67 8.73 0.83 -1.80
N LEU A 68 7.72 0.57 -0.98
CA LEU A 68 7.37 -0.78 -0.51
C LEU A 68 6.93 -1.68 -1.68
N CYS A 69 6.09 -1.17 -2.59
CA CYS A 69 5.69 -1.93 -3.78
C CYS A 69 6.91 -2.29 -4.64
N ALA A 70 7.79 -1.33 -4.94
CA ALA A 70 9.01 -1.57 -5.70
C ALA A 70 9.94 -2.60 -5.01
N ARG A 71 10.07 -2.55 -3.67
CA ARG A 71 10.89 -3.47 -2.89
C ARG A 71 10.37 -4.92 -2.91
N HIS A 72 9.07 -5.12 -2.70
CA HIS A 72 8.50 -6.46 -2.52
C HIS A 72 7.95 -7.04 -3.82
N LEU A 73 7.25 -6.23 -4.62
CA LEU A 73 6.60 -6.69 -5.86
C LEU A 73 7.42 -6.39 -7.11
N SER A 74 8.29 -5.38 -7.11
CA SER A 74 9.19 -5.07 -8.24
C SER A 74 8.40 -5.03 -9.57
N GLU A 75 8.84 -5.76 -10.60
CA GLU A 75 8.20 -5.87 -11.92
C GLU A 75 6.84 -6.62 -11.93
N LEU A 76 6.30 -7.04 -10.77
CA LEU A 76 5.00 -7.73 -10.68
C LEU A 76 3.83 -6.73 -10.56
N ALA A 77 4.07 -5.53 -10.04
CA ALA A 77 3.02 -4.55 -9.76
C ALA A 77 3.48 -3.09 -9.75
N THR A 78 2.56 -2.17 -10.07
CA THR A 78 2.74 -0.72 -9.93
C THR A 78 1.73 -0.10 -8.98
N VAL A 79 2.08 1.03 -8.36
CA VAL A 79 1.19 1.79 -7.47
C VAL A 79 0.96 3.19 -8.03
N GLU A 80 -0.31 3.50 -8.30
CA GLU A 80 -0.79 4.77 -8.86
C GLU A 80 -1.67 5.51 -7.85
N THR A 81 -1.82 6.83 -8.00
CA THR A 81 -2.85 7.62 -7.31
C THR A 81 -3.26 8.80 -8.19
N GLN A 82 -4.44 9.36 -7.96
CA GLN A 82 -4.88 10.62 -8.54
C GLN A 82 -4.75 11.68 -7.44
N TYR A 83 -3.77 12.57 -7.54
CA TYR A 83 -3.46 13.50 -6.46
C TYR A 83 -4.43 14.70 -6.44
N PRO A 84 -4.92 15.17 -5.26
CA PRO A 84 -4.81 14.55 -3.94
C PRO A 84 -5.90 13.47 -3.70
N ALA A 85 -5.50 12.30 -3.22
CA ALA A 85 -6.43 11.23 -2.84
C ALA A 85 -5.98 10.49 -1.58
N LEU A 86 -6.98 9.96 -0.88
CA LEU A 86 -6.84 9.05 0.27
C LEU A 86 -6.84 7.58 -0.18
N ALA A 87 -6.62 7.34 -1.48
CA ALA A 87 -6.57 6.04 -2.11
C ALA A 87 -5.38 5.93 -3.06
N ALA A 88 -4.74 4.77 -3.07
CA ALA A 88 -3.83 4.35 -4.14
C ALA A 88 -4.43 3.16 -4.88
N VAL A 89 -3.98 2.90 -6.10
CA VAL A 89 -4.37 1.72 -6.89
C VAL A 89 -3.13 0.89 -7.14
N LEU A 90 -3.10 -0.33 -6.61
CA LEU A 90 -2.13 -1.37 -6.98
C LEU A 90 -2.62 -2.03 -8.27
N ARG A 91 -1.80 -2.01 -9.32
CA ARG A 91 -2.02 -2.76 -10.55
C ARG A 91 -1.07 -3.94 -10.58
N LEU A 92 -1.58 -5.14 -10.79
CA LEU A 92 -0.73 -6.29 -11.09
C LEU A 92 -0.53 -6.39 -12.60
N ASN A 93 0.68 -6.74 -13.03
CA ASN A 93 1.00 -6.97 -14.44
C ASN A 93 0.31 -8.23 -15.00
N LYS A 94 -0.22 -9.10 -14.13
CA LYS A 94 -1.12 -10.22 -14.47
C LYS A 94 -2.42 -10.12 -13.65
N PRO A 95 -3.47 -9.42 -14.16
CA PRO A 95 -4.71 -9.18 -13.41
C PRO A 95 -5.51 -10.45 -13.04
N SER A 96 -5.28 -11.57 -13.74
CA SER A 96 -6.03 -12.82 -13.57
C SER A 96 -5.83 -13.51 -12.21
N VAL A 97 -4.84 -13.11 -11.41
CA VAL A 97 -4.47 -13.78 -10.14
C VAL A 97 -5.17 -13.17 -8.92
N ILE A 98 -5.85 -12.02 -9.06
CA ILE A 98 -6.36 -11.25 -7.90
C ILE A 98 -7.57 -11.92 -7.21
N SER A 99 -8.33 -12.78 -7.88
CA SER A 99 -9.39 -13.58 -7.24
C SER A 99 -8.80 -14.60 -6.24
N GLU A 100 -7.61 -15.12 -6.51
CA GLU A 100 -6.95 -16.17 -5.71
C GLU A 100 -6.38 -15.65 -4.38
N ILE A 101 -6.14 -14.35 -4.26
CA ILE A 101 -5.57 -13.73 -3.05
C ILE A 101 -6.62 -13.35 -1.99
N ILE A 102 -7.92 -13.36 -2.33
CA ILE A 102 -9.01 -12.94 -1.43
C ILE A 102 -9.05 -13.74 -0.11
N PRO A 103 -8.83 -15.07 -0.07
CA PRO A 103 -8.73 -15.82 1.18
C PRO A 103 -7.65 -15.28 2.14
N TYR A 104 -6.45 -15.00 1.63
CA TYR A 104 -5.34 -14.48 2.45
C TYR A 104 -5.60 -13.06 2.96
N LEU A 105 -6.32 -12.23 2.20
CA LEU A 105 -6.71 -10.89 2.65
C LEU A 105 -7.79 -10.93 3.75
N LYS A 106 -8.57 -12.03 3.83
CA LYS A 106 -9.45 -12.31 4.97
C LYS A 106 -8.66 -12.75 6.21
N GLU A 107 -7.66 -13.62 6.05
CA GLU A 107 -6.77 -14.04 7.16
C GLU A 107 -6.04 -12.85 7.79
N LEU A 108 -5.64 -11.86 7.00
CA LEU A 108 -5.03 -10.62 7.49
C LEU A 108 -6.04 -9.64 8.13
N ASN A 109 -7.35 -9.93 8.09
CA ASN A 109 -8.44 -9.04 8.53
C ASN A 109 -8.44 -7.66 7.84
N ILE A 110 -8.17 -7.63 6.53
CA ILE A 110 -8.11 -6.39 5.70
C ILE A 110 -9.19 -6.41 4.61
N TYR A 111 -9.64 -7.60 4.20
CA TYR A 111 -10.79 -7.76 3.32
C TYR A 111 -12.09 -7.81 4.12
N HIS A 112 -12.97 -6.84 3.88
CA HIS A 112 -14.32 -6.81 4.44
C HIS A 112 -15.36 -6.94 3.32
N ASN A 113 -16.30 -7.88 3.48
CA ASN A 113 -17.40 -8.11 2.53
C ASN A 113 -18.23 -6.84 2.28
N GLU A 114 -18.46 -6.05 3.33
CA GLU A 114 -19.28 -4.82 3.31
C GLU A 114 -18.74 -3.77 2.33
N VAL A 115 -17.41 -3.68 2.19
CA VAL A 115 -16.74 -2.74 1.29
C VAL A 115 -16.58 -3.32 -0.13
N ASN A 116 -16.69 -4.65 -0.27
CA ASN A 116 -16.49 -5.39 -1.51
C ASN A 116 -17.78 -6.09 -2.01
N TRP A 117 -18.95 -5.60 -1.62
CA TRP A 117 -20.25 -6.24 -1.87
C TRP A 117 -20.59 -6.43 -3.36
N ASN A 118 -20.00 -5.60 -4.23
CA ASN A 118 -20.18 -5.62 -5.68
C ASN A 118 -19.15 -6.48 -6.44
N LEU A 119 -18.26 -7.19 -5.72
CA LEU A 119 -17.17 -7.93 -6.33
C LEU A 119 -17.66 -9.26 -6.94
N ASN A 120 -17.86 -9.26 -8.26
CA ASN A 120 -18.32 -10.43 -9.00
C ASN A 120 -17.16 -11.42 -9.25
N GLN A 121 -17.15 -12.56 -8.55
CA GLN A 121 -16.09 -13.57 -8.64
C GLN A 121 -15.82 -14.12 -10.06
N GLN A 122 -16.76 -13.95 -11.01
CA GLN A 122 -16.62 -14.37 -12.41
C GLN A 122 -15.90 -13.33 -13.29
N LEU A 123 -15.69 -12.10 -12.80
CA LEU A 123 -15.02 -11.04 -13.54
C LEU A 123 -13.58 -10.84 -13.07
N PRO A 124 -12.62 -10.56 -13.99
CA PRO A 124 -11.27 -10.22 -13.60
C PRO A 124 -11.24 -8.93 -12.79
N VAL A 125 -10.41 -8.90 -11.74
CA VAL A 125 -10.12 -7.69 -10.97
C VAL A 125 -9.03 -6.92 -11.69
N TYR A 126 -9.24 -5.64 -11.92
CA TYR A 126 -8.34 -4.75 -12.66
C TYR A 126 -7.21 -4.17 -11.81
N GLY A 127 -7.43 -4.10 -10.49
CA GLY A 127 -6.48 -3.59 -9.53
C GLY A 127 -7.07 -3.60 -8.12
N ILE A 128 -6.21 -3.33 -7.15
CA ILE A 128 -6.57 -3.24 -5.73
C ILE A 128 -6.55 -1.76 -5.33
N ARG A 129 -7.70 -1.21 -4.95
CA ARG A 129 -7.83 0.12 -4.37
C ARG A 129 -7.48 0.04 -2.89
N MET A 130 -6.43 0.74 -2.52
CA MET A 130 -5.79 0.72 -1.21
C MET A 130 -6.09 2.02 -0.46
N GLY A 131 -6.86 1.94 0.61
CA GLY A 131 -7.16 3.08 1.47
C GLY A 131 -5.92 3.55 2.23
N LEU A 132 -5.51 4.80 2.01
CA LEU A 132 -4.35 5.39 2.68
C LEU A 132 -4.64 5.80 4.12
N GLY A 133 -5.90 5.88 4.56
CA GLY A 133 -6.25 6.15 5.95
C GLY A 133 -5.74 5.06 6.90
N PHE A 134 -6.22 3.84 6.66
CA PHE A 134 -5.82 2.61 7.36
C PHE A 134 -5.91 1.44 6.37
N PRO A 135 -5.05 0.40 6.43
CA PRO A 135 -4.04 0.16 7.46
C PRO A 135 -2.78 1.03 7.33
N ASP A 136 -1.81 0.77 8.20
CA ASP A 136 -0.51 1.44 8.21
C ASP A 136 0.43 0.86 7.13
N LEU A 137 1.62 1.49 6.99
CA LEU A 137 2.61 1.05 6.00
C LEU A 137 3.25 -0.31 6.35
N VAL A 138 3.29 -0.70 7.62
CA VAL A 138 3.81 -2.01 8.06
C VAL A 138 2.89 -3.13 7.57
N THR A 139 1.59 -2.94 7.74
CA THR A 139 0.57 -3.87 7.24
C THR A 139 0.61 -3.94 5.71
N TYR A 140 0.74 -2.81 5.00
CA TYR A 140 0.91 -2.81 3.55
C TYR A 140 2.20 -3.52 3.09
N ALA A 141 3.30 -3.40 3.82
CA ALA A 141 4.53 -4.15 3.55
C ALA A 141 4.28 -5.67 3.65
N SER A 142 3.59 -6.13 4.71
CA SER A 142 3.23 -7.55 4.88
C SER A 142 2.30 -8.07 3.76
N ILE A 143 1.34 -7.24 3.30
CA ILE A 143 0.52 -7.57 2.13
C ILE A 143 1.40 -7.75 0.89
N PHE A 144 2.27 -6.77 0.58
CA PHE A 144 3.11 -6.83 -0.62
C PHE A 144 4.12 -7.98 -0.57
N GLU A 145 4.68 -8.29 0.59
CA GLU A 145 5.55 -9.45 0.78
C GLU A 145 4.82 -10.76 0.46
N LYS A 146 3.64 -11.01 1.07
CA LYS A 146 2.83 -12.20 0.81
C LYS A 146 2.37 -12.28 -0.64
N LEU A 147 1.96 -11.15 -1.24
CA LEU A 147 1.66 -11.08 -2.67
C LEU A 147 2.88 -11.45 -3.53
N SER A 148 4.09 -11.02 -3.18
CA SER A 148 5.30 -11.39 -3.90
C SER A 148 5.59 -12.90 -3.86
N GLN A 149 5.32 -13.55 -2.72
CA GLN A 149 5.48 -15.00 -2.57
C GLN A 149 4.47 -15.79 -3.41
N TYR A 150 3.26 -15.26 -3.58
CA TYR A 150 2.20 -15.87 -4.40
C TYR A 150 2.38 -15.62 -5.91
N LEU A 151 2.84 -14.43 -6.29
CA LEU A 151 2.97 -14.00 -7.69
C LEU A 151 4.31 -14.38 -8.34
N LYS A 152 5.34 -14.68 -7.56
CA LYS A 152 6.56 -15.31 -8.08
C LYS A 152 6.22 -16.66 -8.70
N PRO A 153 6.87 -17.05 -9.82
CA PRO A 153 6.72 -18.40 -10.35
C PRO A 153 7.02 -19.40 -9.24
N LYS A 154 6.06 -20.26 -8.92
CA LYS A 154 6.39 -21.52 -8.27
C LYS A 154 7.14 -22.31 -9.33
N ASP A 155 8.46 -22.40 -9.18
CA ASP A 155 9.25 -23.29 -10.02
C ASP A 155 8.64 -24.69 -9.90
N HIS A 156 7.96 -25.12 -10.97
CA HIS A 156 7.54 -26.49 -11.08
C HIS A 156 8.81 -27.33 -11.06
N ILE A 157 9.02 -28.05 -9.95
CA ILE A 157 9.95 -29.18 -9.93
C ILE A 157 9.29 -30.32 -10.74
N THR A 158 9.07 -30.08 -12.02
CA THR A 158 9.14 -31.12 -13.04
C THR A 158 10.61 -31.54 -13.13
N LYS A 159 11.06 -32.27 -12.11
CA LYS A 159 12.07 -33.29 -12.34
C LYS A 159 11.42 -34.35 -13.20
N THR A 160 11.48 -34.11 -14.49
CA THR A 160 11.53 -35.13 -15.52
C THR A 160 12.63 -36.10 -15.09
N ILE A 161 12.26 -37.16 -14.37
CA ILE A 161 13.09 -38.36 -14.33
C ILE A 161 12.94 -38.93 -15.73
N ALA A 162 13.87 -38.52 -16.59
CA ALA A 162 13.90 -38.91 -17.97
C ALA A 162 13.97 -40.42 -18.07
N ASP A 163 13.32 -40.93 -19.12
CA ASP A 163 13.80 -41.95 -20.04
C ASP A 163 15.26 -42.40 -19.81
N HIS A 164 15.49 -43.23 -18.79
CA HIS A 164 16.74 -43.95 -18.56
C HIS A 164 16.45 -45.34 -18.00
N LYS A 165 15.68 -46.11 -18.78
CA LYS A 165 15.97 -47.51 -19.13
C LYS A 165 14.98 -48.04 -20.19
N MET A 166 15.32 -47.80 -21.46
CA MET A 166 15.05 -48.80 -22.50
C MET A 166 16.24 -49.76 -22.54
N SER A 167 16.02 -51.01 -22.15
CA SER A 167 16.74 -52.25 -22.54
C SER A 167 16.13 -53.42 -21.76
#